data_AF-A0A955XFP3-F1
#
_entry.id   AF-A0A955XFP3-F1
#
_cell.length_a   1.000
_cell.length_b   1.000
_cell.length_c   1.000
_cell.angle_alpha   90.00
_cell.angle_beta   90.00
_cell.angle_gamma   90.00
#
_symmetry.space_group_name_H-M   'P 1'
#
loop_
_entity.id
_entity.type
_entity.pdbx_description
1 polymer ?
#
loop_
_entity_poly.entity_id
_entity_poly.type
_entity_poly.pdbx_seq_one_letter_code
_entity_poly.pdbx_strand_id
1 'polypeptide(L)'
;MVSPQGQGAGPVDAVLSRVGRERRVVARVPEFAAALSIAARTDLLATIPARLAASAAAVFRLEAAPVPFEMHTSRVFLSWHAAHTADPRACWAREMIEAVVAASG
;
A
#
# COMPACT_ATOMS: atom_id res chain seq x y z
N MET A 1 2.34 9.95 6.42
CA MET A 1 2.77 8.54 6.58
C MET A 1 1.54 7.69 6.85
N VAL A 2 1.43 6.53 6.20
CA VAL A 2 0.38 5.57 6.50
C VAL A 2 0.89 4.59 7.55
N SER A 3 0.26 4.59 8.72
CA SER A 3 0.53 3.67 9.83
C SER A 3 -0.80 3.24 10.42
N PRO A 4 -1.16 1.94 10.36
CA PRO A 4 -2.43 1.45 10.90
C PRO A 4 -2.64 1.78 12.38
N GLN A 5 -1.56 1.85 13.16
CA GLN A 5 -1.62 2.17 14.60
C GLN A 5 -1.35 3.65 14.89
N GLY A 6 -1.14 4.49 13.87
CA GLY A 6 -0.81 5.91 14.03
C GLY A 6 0.53 6.18 14.71
N GLN A 7 1.33 5.15 14.99
CA GLN A 7 2.60 5.22 15.72
C GLN A 7 3.68 4.40 15.01
N GLY A 8 4.94 4.58 15.45
CA GLY A 8 6.09 3.80 14.99
C GLY A 8 6.68 4.24 13.64
N ALA A 9 7.77 3.57 13.27
CA ALA A 9 8.47 3.73 11.99
C ALA A 9 7.82 2.83 10.92
N GLY A 10 7.61 3.35 9.72
CA GLY A 10 7.07 2.59 8.58
C GLY A 10 8.18 1.94 7.74
N PRO A 11 7.80 1.13 6.72
CA PRO A 11 8.75 0.47 5.83
C PRO A 11 9.71 1.43 5.13
N VAL A 12 9.24 2.63 4.77
CA VAL A 12 10.07 3.68 4.18
C VAL A 12 11.12 4.20 5.17
N ASP A 13 10.76 4.37 6.44
CA ASP A 13 11.68 4.85 7.48
C ASP A 13 12.80 3.82 7.72
N ALA A 14 12.46 2.53 7.70
CA ALA A 14 13.45 1.45 7.83
C ALA A 14 14.45 1.44 6.68
N VAL A 15 14.01 1.66 5.43
CA VAL A 15 14.91 1.75 4.27
C VAL A 15 15.81 2.97 4.37
N LEU A 16 15.26 4.14 4.68
CA LEU A 16 16.04 5.37 4.82
C LEU A 16 17.08 5.26 5.94
N SER A 17 16.70 4.68 7.08
CA SER A 17 17.61 4.49 8.23
C SER A 17 18.83 3.64 7.87
N ARG A 18 18.66 2.58 7.06
CA ARG A 18 19.77 1.72 6.59
C ARG A 18 20.81 2.46 5.75
N VAL A 19 20.43 3.56 5.11
CA VAL A 19 21.34 4.41 4.31
C VAL A 19 21.70 5.72 5.02
N GLY A 20 21.49 5.80 6.33
CA GLY A 20 21.82 6.98 7.14
C GLY A 20 20.99 8.22 6.79
N ARG A 21 19.78 8.02 6.28
CA ARG A 21 18.84 9.09 5.94
C ARG A 21 17.60 9.02 6.84
N GLU A 22 16.98 10.18 7.02
CA GLU A 22 15.73 10.31 7.73
C GLU A 22 14.78 11.20 6.94
N ARG A 23 13.47 11.03 7.17
CA ARG A 23 12.45 11.91 6.62
C ARG A 23 11.71 12.63 7.74
N ARG A 24 11.17 13.80 7.43
CA ARG A 24 10.29 14.53 8.33
C ARG A 24 8.85 14.04 8.19
N VAL A 25 8.36 13.31 9.19
CA VAL A 25 6.96 12.84 9.23
C VAL A 25 6.06 13.91 9.85
N VAL A 26 5.30 14.62 9.02
CA VAL A 26 4.39 15.72 9.45
C VAL A 26 3.02 15.21 9.91
N ALA A 27 2.55 14.09 9.35
CA ALA A 27 1.27 13.48 9.70
C ALA A 27 1.34 11.95 9.64
N ARG A 28 0.64 11.28 10.57
CA ARG A 28 0.40 9.84 10.58
C ARG A 28 -1.09 9.58 10.48
N VAL A 29 -1.49 8.77 9.50
CA VAL A 29 -2.90 8.42 9.24
C VAL A 29 -3.02 6.92 9.00
N PRO A 30 -4.16 6.29 9.29
CA PRO A 30 -4.32 4.85 9.13
C PRO A 30 -4.49 4.42 7.67
N GLU A 31 -4.95 5.31 6.79
CA GLU A 31 -5.38 4.95 5.43
C GLU A 31 -4.66 5.77 4.34
N PHE A 32 -4.44 5.15 3.17
CA PHE A 32 -3.86 5.81 2.01
C PHE A 32 -4.70 6.97 1.48
N ALA A 33 -6.02 6.82 1.44
CA ALA A 33 -6.93 7.87 0.96
C ALA A 33 -6.79 9.17 1.77
N ALA A 34 -6.68 9.05 3.10
CA ALA A 34 -6.43 10.20 3.98
C ALA A 34 -5.07 10.86 3.69
N ALA A 35 -4.01 10.06 3.52
CA ALA A 35 -2.68 10.58 3.20
C ALA A 35 -2.65 11.31 1.85
N LEU A 36 -3.32 10.75 0.84
CA LEU A 36 -3.41 11.31 -0.50
C LEU A 36 -4.25 12.60 -0.54
N SER A 37 -5.35 12.64 0.22
CA SER A 37 -6.17 13.84 0.38
C SER A 37 -5.38 15.01 1.00
N ILE A 38 -4.51 14.72 1.99
CA ILE A 38 -3.59 15.72 2.56
C ILE A 38 -2.55 16.16 1.54
N ALA A 39 -1.90 15.23 0.84
CA ALA A 39 -0.90 15.54 -0.18
C ALA A 39 -1.48 16.38 -1.32
N ALA A 40 -2.73 16.13 -1.74
CA ALA A 40 -3.41 16.90 -2.79
C ALA A 40 -3.71 18.37 -2.41
N ARG A 41 -3.54 18.74 -1.13
CA ARG A 41 -3.88 20.07 -0.61
C ARG A 41 -2.70 20.76 0.06
N THR A 42 -1.49 20.19 -0.02
CA THR A 42 -0.29 20.67 0.67
C THR A 42 0.95 20.35 -0.17
N ASP A 43 2.11 20.91 0.22
CA ASP A 43 3.41 20.56 -0.39
C ASP A 43 4.03 19.29 0.24
N LEU A 44 3.19 18.36 0.70
CA LEU A 44 3.62 17.11 1.33
C LEU A 44 3.53 15.95 0.35
N LEU A 45 4.40 14.97 0.53
CA LEU A 45 4.45 13.75 -0.27
C LEU A 45 3.89 12.55 0.51
N ALA A 46 3.31 11.58 -0.20
CA ALA A 46 2.89 10.30 0.33
C ALA A 46 3.52 9.15 -0.45
N THR A 47 3.99 8.12 0.26
CA THR A 47 4.47 6.87 -0.35
C THR A 47 3.37 5.83 -0.26
N ILE A 48 3.00 5.24 -1.41
CA ILE A 48 1.93 4.23 -1.53
C ILE A 48 2.41 3.03 -2.36
N PRO A 49 1.76 1.86 -2.28
CA PRO A 49 2.06 0.73 -3.16
C PRO A 49 1.92 1.11 -4.63
N ALA A 50 2.88 0.71 -5.47
CA ALA A 50 2.91 1.08 -6.90
C ALA A 50 1.63 0.70 -7.66
N ARG A 51 1.00 -0.43 -7.31
CA ARG A 51 -0.27 -0.90 -7.89
C ARG A 51 -1.42 0.12 -7.72
N LEU A 52 -1.37 0.94 -6.67
CA LEU A 52 -2.38 1.98 -6.41
C LEU A 52 -2.01 3.33 -7.03
N ALA A 53 -0.78 3.52 -7.50
CA ALA A 53 -0.25 4.83 -7.85
C ALA A 53 -1.03 5.49 -9.00
N ALA A 54 -1.27 4.75 -10.09
CA ALA A 54 -1.95 5.28 -11.26
C ALA A 54 -3.42 5.66 -10.96
N SER A 55 -4.18 4.78 -10.30
CA SER A 55 -5.58 5.04 -9.96
C SER A 55 -5.71 6.15 -8.92
N ALA A 56 -4.85 6.17 -7.90
CA ALA A 56 -4.82 7.24 -6.91
C ALA A 56 -4.45 8.60 -7.52
N ALA A 57 -3.44 8.64 -8.41
CA ALA A 57 -3.05 9.85 -9.12
C ALA A 57 -4.23 10.47 -9.88
N ALA A 58 -4.98 9.63 -10.61
CA ALA A 58 -6.17 10.07 -11.34
C ALA A 58 -7.27 10.60 -10.41
N VAL A 59 -7.61 9.87 -9.34
CA VAL A 59 -8.69 10.24 -8.40
C VAL A 59 -8.37 11.52 -7.61
N PHE A 60 -7.14 11.64 -7.13
CA PHE A 60 -6.73 12.76 -6.26
C PHE A 60 -6.10 13.93 -7.02
N ARG A 61 -5.96 13.82 -8.35
CA ARG A 61 -5.27 14.80 -9.22
C ARG A 61 -3.85 15.08 -8.75
N LEU A 62 -3.11 14.00 -8.51
CA LEU A 62 -1.71 14.00 -8.08
C LEU A 62 -0.82 13.47 -9.19
N GLU A 63 0.46 13.84 -9.14
CA GLU A 63 1.49 13.16 -9.92
C GLU A 63 2.09 12.00 -9.11
N ALA A 64 2.43 10.91 -9.82
CA ALA A 64 3.07 9.75 -9.23
C ALA A 64 4.46 9.55 -9.83
N ALA A 65 5.44 9.29 -8.95
CA ALA A 65 6.82 9.01 -9.34
C ALA A 65 7.33 7.77 -8.58
N PRO A 66 8.25 6.99 -9.16
CA PRO A 66 8.92 5.92 -8.43
C PRO A 66 9.71 6.49 -7.25
N VAL A 67 9.80 5.71 -6.18
CA VAL A 67 10.68 6.06 -5.04
C VAL A 67 12.14 5.97 -5.49
N PRO A 68 13.02 6.91 -5.05
CA PRO A 68 14.42 6.96 -5.49
C PRO A 68 15.34 6.00 -4.72
N PHE A 69 14.78 4.92 -4.18
CA PHE A 69 15.50 3.90 -3.40
C PHE A 69 14.81 2.56 -3.56
N GLU A 70 15.55 1.48 -3.34
CA GLU A 70 15.01 0.13 -3.45
C GLU A 70 14.02 -0.15 -2.31
N MET A 71 12.82 -0.59 -2.66
CA MET A 71 11.81 -1.05 -1.72
C MET A 71 11.47 -2.51 -1.99
N HIS A 72 11.41 -3.31 -0.93
CA HIS A 72 10.90 -4.67 -1.05
C HIS A 72 9.42 -4.65 -1.46
N THR A 73 9.05 -5.50 -2.40
CA THR A 73 7.66 -5.65 -2.84
C THR A 73 6.83 -6.27 -1.72
N SER A 74 5.77 -5.57 -1.32
CA SER A 74 4.76 -6.15 -0.43
C SER A 74 3.98 -7.21 -1.18
N ARG A 75 4.00 -8.46 -0.68
CA ARG A 75 3.16 -9.54 -1.19
C ARG A 75 1.78 -9.45 -0.57
N VAL A 76 0.75 -9.60 -1.40
CA VAL A 76 -0.63 -9.77 -0.95
C VAL A 76 -0.94 -11.25 -0.95
N PHE A 77 -1.54 -11.74 0.12
CA PHE A 77 -1.88 -13.15 0.29
C PHE A 77 -3.39 -13.31 0.47
N LEU A 78 -3.93 -14.38 -0.12
CA LEU A 78 -5.27 -14.86 0.18
C LEU A 78 -5.13 -15.99 1.21
N SER A 79 -5.69 -15.79 2.40
CA SER A 79 -5.52 -16.71 3.54
C SER A 79 -6.87 -17.20 4.04
N TRP A 80 -6.93 -18.46 4.46
CA TRP A 80 -8.13 -19.08 5.04
C TRP A 80 -7.74 -20.11 6.09
N HIS A 81 -8.71 -20.49 6.94
CA HIS A 81 -8.50 -21.56 7.91
C HIS A 81 -8.47 -22.93 7.22
N ALA A 82 -7.53 -23.80 7.59
CA ALA A 82 -7.30 -25.08 6.93
C ALA A 82 -8.57 -25.96 6.82
N ALA A 83 -9.47 -25.88 7.80
CA ALA A 83 -10.75 -26.59 7.77
C ALA A 83 -11.66 -26.25 6.57
N HIS A 84 -11.51 -25.06 5.97
CA HIS A 84 -12.29 -24.60 4.82
C HIS A 84 -11.56 -24.82 3.48
N THR A 85 -10.50 -25.64 3.46
CA THR A 85 -9.77 -25.92 2.23
C THR A 85 -10.64 -26.66 1.22
N ALA A 86 -11.40 -27.64 1.67
CA ALA A 86 -12.27 -28.46 0.81
C ALA A 86 -13.72 -27.96 0.71
N ASP A 87 -14.07 -26.83 1.36
CA ASP A 87 -15.42 -26.27 1.26
C ASP A 87 -15.65 -25.72 -0.15
N PRO A 88 -16.64 -26.23 -0.91
CA PRO A 88 -16.89 -25.80 -2.29
C PRO A 88 -17.16 -24.30 -2.44
N ARG A 89 -17.79 -23.67 -1.44
CA ARG A 89 -18.06 -22.22 -1.46
C ARG A 89 -16.78 -21.42 -1.29
N ALA A 90 -15.88 -21.89 -0.43
CA ALA A 90 -14.58 -21.28 -0.24
C ALA A 90 -13.68 -21.48 -1.48
N CYS A 91 -13.71 -22.67 -2.10
CA CYS A 91 -13.02 -22.92 -3.37
C CYS A 91 -13.48 -21.95 -4.45
N TRP A 92 -14.79 -21.89 -4.70
CA TRP A 92 -15.36 -20.99 -5.70
C TRP A 92 -14.95 -19.52 -5.46
N ALA A 93 -15.03 -19.05 -4.22
CA ALA A 93 -14.65 -17.68 -3.89
C ALA A 93 -13.14 -17.42 -4.15
N ARG A 94 -12.26 -18.38 -3.82
CA ARG A 94 -10.83 -18.26 -4.09
C ARG A 94 -10.54 -18.22 -5.59
N GLU A 95 -11.15 -19.11 -6.36
CA GLU A 95 -11.03 -19.15 -7.83
C GLU A 95 -11.48 -17.82 -8.46
N MET A 96 -12.59 -17.24 -7.98
CA MET A 96 -13.08 -15.95 -8.46
C MET A 96 -12.09 -14.82 -8.15
N ILE A 97 -11.54 -14.77 -6.93
CA ILE A 97 -10.55 -13.75 -6.54
C ILE A 97 -9.28 -13.91 -7.39
N GLU A 98 -8.79 -15.13 -7.56
CA GLU A 98 -7.61 -15.43 -8.38
C GLU A 98 -7.80 -15.00 -9.83
N ALA A 99 -8.96 -15.29 -10.43
CA ALA A 99 -9.29 -14.88 -11.79
C ALA A 99 -9.27 -13.35 -11.96
N VAL A 100 -9.87 -12.60 -11.03
CA VAL A 100 -9.88 -11.13 -11.07
C VAL A 100 -8.47 -10.55 -10.91
N VAL A 101 -7.68 -11.09 -9.98
CA VAL A 101 -6.30 -10.64 -9.75
C VAL A 101 -5.41 -10.94 -10.96
N ALA A 102 -5.55 -12.11 -11.59
CA ALA A 102 -4.80 -12.48 -12.78
C ALA A 102 -5.13 -11.56 -13.98
N ALA A 103 -6.39 -11.16 -14.14
CA ALA A 103 -6.82 -10.23 -15.18
C ALA A 103 -6.36 -8.78 -14.94
N SER A 104 -5.92 -8.45 -13.72
CA SER A 104 -5.47 -7.10 -13.31
C SER A 104 -3.94 -6.95 -13.32
N GLY A 105 -3.24 -7.95 -13.87
CA GLY A 105 -1.77 -8.02 -14.00
C GLY A 105 -1.22 -7.25 -15.18
#